data_AF-H8K610-F1
#
_entry.id   AF-H8K610-F1
#
_cell.length_a   1.000
_cell.length_b   1.000
_cell.length_c   1.000
_cell.angle_alpha   90.00
_cell.angle_beta   90.00
_cell.angle_gamma   90.00
#
_symmetry.space_group_name_H-M   'P 1'
#
loop_
_entity.id
_entity.type
_entity.pdbx_description
1 polymer ?
#
loop_
_entity_poly.entity_id
_entity_poly.type
_entity_poly.pdbx_seq_one_letter_code
_entity_poly.pdbx_strand_id
1 'polypeptide(L)'
;MRRIIGGKEKNKHQNKKTKGTPGLSTKTKTVVIGMIERNGNAKAQVITKVNSKTIEKIAINNILIGSTILSDEWGAYKVLEKLYNHEYINHDLGKYIRESVSTNTIESFWAVFKRGIVGSILLAQNT
;
A
#
# COMPACT_ATOMS: atom_id res chain seq x y z
N MET A 1 4.09 -1.58 -2.64
CA MET A 1 2.85 -0.82 -2.98
C MET A 1 2.28 -0.16 -1.73
N ARG A 2 1.60 1.00 -1.86
CA ARG A 2 1.00 1.71 -0.72
C ARG A 2 -0.49 1.39 -0.58
N ARG A 3 -0.97 1.34 0.65
CA ARG A 3 -2.42 1.26 0.95
C ARG A 3 -2.80 2.19 2.08
N ILE A 4 -3.97 2.78 1.96
CA ILE A 4 -4.57 3.56 3.03
C ILE A 4 -5.53 2.66 3.80
N ILE A 5 -5.35 2.61 5.11
CA ILE A 5 -6.10 1.82 6.07
C ILE A 5 -6.89 2.78 6.96
N GLY A 6 -8.20 2.55 7.04
CA GLY A 6 -9.12 3.40 7.80
C GLY A 6 -10.53 3.37 7.22
N GLY A 7 -11.51 3.71 8.05
CA GLY A 7 -12.92 3.77 7.65
C GLY A 7 -13.15 4.75 6.49
N LYS A 8 -14.10 4.41 5.60
CA LYS A 8 -14.56 5.37 4.58
C LYS A 8 -15.28 6.51 5.29
N GLU A 9 -14.95 7.75 4.94
CA GLU A 9 -15.57 8.93 5.58
C GLU A 9 -17.10 8.95 5.41
N LYS A 10 -17.59 8.47 4.26
CA LYS A 10 -19.03 8.32 4.01
C LYS A 10 -19.75 7.36 4.98
N ASN A 11 -19.02 6.39 5.54
CA ASN A 11 -19.54 5.39 6.47
C ASN A 11 -19.38 5.80 7.94
N LYS A 12 -18.76 6.95 8.24
CA LYS A 12 -18.68 7.45 9.62
C LYS A 12 -20.00 8.08 10.04
N HIS A 13 -20.38 7.91 11.30
CA HIS A 13 -21.47 8.68 11.91
C HIS A 13 -21.25 10.18 11.72
N GLN A 14 -22.34 10.94 11.54
CA GLN A 14 -22.28 12.36 11.19
C GLN A 14 -21.34 13.17 12.12
N ASN A 15 -21.38 12.90 13.42
CA ASN A 15 -20.56 13.59 14.43
C ASN A 15 -19.08 13.20 14.44
N LYS A 16 -18.68 12.17 13.67
CA LYS A 16 -17.30 11.69 13.53
C LYS A 16 -16.72 11.98 12.12
N LYS A 17 -17.49 12.64 11.25
CA LYS A 17 -17.03 13.06 9.92
C LYS A 17 -16.12 14.27 10.05
N THR A 18 -14.94 14.19 9.45
CA THR A 18 -13.99 15.29 9.37
C THR A 18 -14.22 16.05 8.06
N LYS A 19 -14.49 17.36 8.13
CA LYS A 19 -14.65 18.19 6.93
C LYS A 19 -13.31 18.31 6.18
N GLY A 20 -13.36 18.25 4.84
CA GLY A 20 -12.16 18.43 4.00
C GLY A 20 -11.20 17.24 3.93
N THR A 21 -11.62 16.03 4.31
CA THR A 21 -10.82 14.81 4.13
C THR A 21 -11.36 13.97 2.96
N PRO A 22 -10.90 14.21 1.72
CA PRO A 22 -11.24 13.37 0.58
C PRO A 22 -10.66 11.95 0.77
N GLY A 23 -11.13 10.98 -0.01
CA GLY A 23 -10.93 9.54 0.21
C GLY A 23 -9.48 9.10 0.50
N LEU A 24 -8.48 9.80 -0.03
CA LEU A 24 -7.04 9.53 0.13
C LEU A 24 -6.36 10.33 1.27
N SER A 25 -7.12 11.04 2.10
CA SER A 25 -6.58 11.92 3.14
C SER A 25 -5.84 11.12 4.21
N THR A 26 -4.61 11.53 4.49
CA THR A 26 -3.76 11.01 5.57
C THR A 26 -4.10 11.60 6.94
N LYS A 27 -5.01 12.59 7.00
CA LYS A 27 -5.42 13.23 8.26
C LYS A 27 -6.27 12.31 9.14
N THR A 28 -7.06 11.44 8.52
CA THR A 28 -8.00 10.54 9.23
C THR A 28 -7.71 9.07 8.98
N LYS A 29 -6.67 8.77 8.19
CA LYS A 29 -6.36 7.42 7.75
C LYS A 29 -4.87 7.17 7.80
N THR A 30 -4.52 5.95 8.16
CA THR A 30 -3.13 5.52 8.27
C THR A 30 -2.65 5.03 6.91
N VAL A 31 -1.48 5.47 6.50
CA VAL A 31 -0.83 4.96 5.29
C VAL A 31 0.09 3.80 5.68
N VAL A 32 -0.03 2.70 4.95
CA VAL A 32 0.76 1.49 5.15
C VAL A 32 1.45 1.15 3.83
N ILE A 33 2.75 0.90 3.88
CA ILE A 33 3.50 0.33 2.76
C ILE A 33 3.55 -1.17 2.93
N GLY A 34 3.13 -1.88 1.90
CA GLY A 34 3.22 -3.34 1.80
C GLY A 34 4.29 -3.73 0.79
N MET A 35 5.12 -4.68 1.17
CA MET A 35 6.12 -5.35 0.34
C MET A 35 5.84 -6.84 0.42
N ILE A 36 5.89 -7.52 -0.72
CA ILE A 36 5.71 -8.97 -0.79
C ILE A 36 6.76 -9.53 -1.72
N GLU A 37 7.44 -10.57 -1.25
CA GLU A 37 8.34 -11.37 -2.06
C GLU A 37 7.54 -12.47 -2.76
N ARG A 38 7.91 -12.82 -4.00
CA ARG A 38 7.26 -13.95 -4.69
C ARG A 38 7.59 -15.24 -3.97
N ASN A 39 6.56 -15.98 -3.55
CA ASN A 39 6.69 -17.21 -2.76
C ASN A 39 7.43 -17.01 -1.43
N GLY A 40 7.46 -15.78 -0.92
CA GLY A 40 8.18 -15.44 0.29
C GLY A 40 7.32 -14.68 1.28
N ASN A 41 7.99 -13.87 2.09
CA ASN A 41 7.33 -13.16 3.18
C ASN A 41 6.63 -11.89 2.71
N ALA A 42 5.53 -11.56 3.38
CA ALA A 42 4.86 -10.28 3.24
C ALA A 42 5.18 -9.40 4.46
N LYS A 43 5.52 -8.14 4.21
CA LYS A 43 5.79 -7.13 5.24
C LYS A 43 4.92 -5.90 5.02
N ALA A 44 4.27 -5.44 6.08
CA ALA A 44 3.48 -4.21 6.08
C ALA A 44 4.02 -3.26 7.16
N GLN A 45 4.26 -2.00 6.80
CA GLN A 45 4.79 -0.98 7.70
C GLN A 45 3.96 0.30 7.62
N VAL A 46 3.55 0.82 8.77
CA VAL A 46 2.89 2.13 8.88
C VAL A 46 3.91 3.24 8.57
N ILE A 47 3.52 4.18 7.71
CA ILE A 47 4.34 5.35 7.38
C ILE A 47 3.59 6.63 7.70
N THR A 48 4.29 7.60 8.28
CA THR A 48 3.74 8.91 8.64
C THR A 48 3.89 9.93 7.51
N LYS A 49 4.89 9.76 6.64
CA LYS A 49 5.17 10.63 5.49
C LYS A 49 5.28 9.81 4.21
N VAL A 50 4.42 10.12 3.24
CA VAL A 50 4.40 9.45 1.93
C VAL A 50 5.17 10.31 0.93
N ASN A 51 6.51 10.24 0.97
CA ASN A 51 7.39 10.94 0.04
C ASN A 51 8.50 10.00 -0.48
N SER A 52 9.16 10.39 -1.56
CA SER A 52 10.17 9.53 -2.23
C SER A 52 11.31 9.13 -1.29
N LYS A 53 11.80 10.05 -0.44
CA LYS A 53 12.88 9.75 0.53
C LYS A 53 12.49 8.66 1.53
N THR A 54 11.25 8.71 2.04
CA THR A 54 10.74 7.67 2.94
C THR A 54 10.66 6.32 2.22
N ILE A 55 10.17 6.31 0.98
CA ILE A 55 10.04 5.09 0.18
C ILE A 55 11.40 4.47 -0.12
N GLU A 56 12.38 5.29 -0.53
CA GLU A 56 13.77 4.87 -0.77
C GLU A 56 14.39 4.24 0.48
N LYS A 57 14.27 4.91 1.64
CA LYS A 57 14.77 4.37 2.92
C LYS A 57 14.13 3.03 3.30
N ILE A 58 12.82 2.89 3.08
CA ILE A 58 12.11 1.65 3.35
C ILE A 58 12.60 0.55 2.40
N ALA A 59 12.77 0.84 1.12
CA ALA A 59 13.28 -0.13 0.16
C ALA A 59 14.68 -0.60 0.56
N ILE A 60 15.62 0.31 0.80
CA ILE A 60 17.01 -0.02 1.20
C ILE A 60 17.05 -0.91 2.44
N ASN A 61 16.18 -0.67 3.41
CA ASN A 61 16.18 -1.43 4.66
C ASN A 61 15.53 -2.82 4.56
N ASN A 62 14.77 -3.10 3.50
CA ASN A 62 13.92 -4.30 3.42
C ASN A 62 14.08 -5.11 2.13
N ILE A 63 14.72 -4.54 1.11
CA ILE A 63 14.86 -5.11 -0.22
C ILE A 63 16.33 -5.06 -0.58
N LEU A 64 16.87 -6.17 -1.07
CA LEU A 64 18.25 -6.23 -1.54
C LEU A 64 18.44 -5.31 -2.76
N ILE A 65 19.45 -4.46 -2.72
CA ILE A 65 19.81 -3.55 -3.84
C ILE A 65 20.01 -4.37 -5.12
N GLY A 66 19.53 -3.87 -6.25
CA GLY A 66 19.53 -4.57 -7.55
C GLY A 66 18.36 -5.53 -7.76
N SER A 67 17.53 -5.78 -6.74
CA SER A 67 16.31 -6.59 -6.92
C SER A 67 15.32 -5.93 -7.87
N THR A 68 14.46 -6.75 -8.49
CA THR A 68 13.33 -6.25 -9.27
C THR A 68 12.17 -5.86 -8.36
N ILE A 69 11.76 -4.59 -8.41
CA ILE A 69 10.61 -4.07 -7.68
C ILE A 69 9.47 -3.83 -8.65
N LEU A 70 8.28 -4.34 -8.32
CA LEU A 70 7.03 -4.04 -9.03
C LEU A 70 6.15 -3.08 -8.22
N SER A 71 5.76 -1.94 -8.79
CA SER A 71 4.84 -0.99 -8.15
C SER A 71 3.74 -0.45 -9.07
N ASP A 72 2.89 0.44 -8.55
CA ASP A 72 2.03 1.30 -9.36
C ASP A 72 2.84 2.47 -9.97
N GLU A 73 2.24 3.21 -10.90
CA GLU A 73 2.84 4.37 -11.58
C GLU A 73 2.94 5.63 -10.68
N TRP A 74 2.89 5.50 -9.36
CA TRP A 74 2.97 6.68 -8.51
C TRP A 74 4.39 7.26 -8.53
N GLY A 75 4.51 8.54 -8.93
CA GLY A 75 5.79 9.20 -9.16
C GLY A 75 6.79 9.21 -8.00
N ALA A 76 6.35 8.95 -6.76
CA ALA A 76 7.28 8.80 -5.62
C ALA A 76 8.13 7.52 -5.70
N TYR A 77 7.70 6.50 -6.45
CA TYR A 77 8.47 5.27 -6.64
C TYR A 77 9.61 5.41 -7.64
N LYS A 78 9.60 6.44 -8.50
CA LYS A 78 10.68 6.69 -9.48
C LYS A 78 12.07 6.80 -8.86
N VAL A 79 12.16 7.18 -7.58
CA VAL A 79 13.43 7.21 -6.85
C VAL A 79 14.10 5.82 -6.75
N LEU A 80 13.30 4.74 -6.82
CA LEU A 80 13.79 3.37 -6.72
C LEU A 80 14.55 2.92 -7.97
N GLU A 81 14.27 3.50 -9.14
CA GLU A 81 15.00 3.22 -10.40
C GLU A 81 16.52 3.42 -10.26
N LYS A 82 16.96 4.22 -9.29
CA LYS A 82 18.39 4.47 -9.04
C LYS A 82 19.13 3.27 -8.47
N LEU A 83 18.44 2.39 -7.74
CA LEU A 83 19.04 1.31 -6.95
C LEU A 83 18.44 -0.07 -7.26
N TYR A 84 17.32 -0.12 -7.97
CA TYR A 84 16.54 -1.32 -8.23
C TYR A 84 16.11 -1.37 -9.69
N ASN A 85 15.91 -2.58 -10.20
CA ASN A 85 15.21 -2.76 -11.46
C ASN A 85 13.71 -2.51 -11.22
N HIS A 86 13.24 -1.31 -11.52
CA HIS A 86 11.88 -0.89 -11.17
C HIS A 86 10.94 -1.07 -12.36
N GLU A 87 9.96 -1.95 -12.19
CA GLU A 87 8.83 -2.12 -13.10
C GLU A 87 7.57 -1.53 -12.46
N TYR A 88 6.69 -0.96 -13.28
CA TYR A 88 5.42 -0.40 -12.81
C TYR A 88 4.25 -0.81 -13.68
N ILE A 89 3.08 -0.93 -13.06
CA ILE A 89 1.81 -1.19 -13.75
C ILE A 89 1.11 0.14 -13.99
N ASN A 90 0.82 0.42 -15.26
CA ASN A 90 -0.03 1.54 -15.67
C ASN A 90 -1.51 1.08 -15.56
N HIS A 91 -2.26 1.72 -14.68
CA HIS A 91 -3.67 1.39 -14.41
C HIS A 91 -4.64 2.02 -15.43
N ASP A 92 -4.22 3.02 -16.21
CA ASP A 92 -5.08 3.72 -17.16
C ASP A 92 -5.25 2.95 -18.48
N LEU A 93 -4.27 2.13 -18.86
CA LEU A 93 -4.28 1.42 -20.14
C LEU A 93 -4.86 0.01 -20.10
N GLY A 94 -5.35 -0.48 -18.94
CA GLY A 94 -5.92 -1.83 -18.79
C GLY A 94 -4.98 -2.97 -19.20
N LYS A 95 -3.71 -2.64 -19.39
CA LYS A 95 -2.74 -3.47 -20.09
C LYS A 95 -1.85 -4.14 -19.06
N TYR A 96 -2.21 -5.39 -18.77
CA TYR A 96 -1.37 -6.40 -18.15
C TYR A 96 -0.16 -6.73 -19.06
N ILE A 97 0.64 -5.74 -19.45
CA ILE A 97 1.81 -5.99 -20.32
C ILE A 97 2.98 -6.39 -19.44
N ARG A 98 3.02 -7.69 -19.18
CA ARG A 98 4.17 -8.59 -19.25
C ARG A 98 3.71 -9.87 -18.57
N GLU A 99 3.73 -10.97 -19.30
CA GLU A 99 3.19 -12.29 -18.93
C GLU A 99 3.70 -12.85 -17.58
N SER A 100 4.64 -12.16 -16.94
CA SER A 100 5.25 -12.53 -15.67
C SER A 100 4.95 -11.54 -14.53
N VAL A 101 4.20 -10.45 -14.74
CA VAL A 101 4.09 -9.31 -13.81
C VAL A 101 2.65 -9.17 -13.29
N SER A 102 2.28 -9.96 -12.27
CA SER A 102 0.97 -9.84 -11.62
C SER A 102 1.08 -9.13 -10.26
N THR A 103 0.28 -8.08 -10.04
CA THR A 103 0.02 -7.49 -8.70
C THR A 103 -1.04 -8.26 -7.92
N ASN A 104 -1.61 -9.33 -8.50
CA ASN A 104 -2.65 -10.14 -7.87
C ASN A 104 -2.25 -10.62 -6.46
N THR A 105 -0.97 -10.92 -6.23
CA THR A 105 -0.47 -11.34 -4.92
C THR A 105 -0.54 -10.23 -3.88
N ILE A 106 -0.12 -9.00 -4.22
CA ILE A 106 -0.16 -7.88 -3.26
C ILE A 106 -1.59 -7.37 -3.07
N GLU A 107 -2.44 -7.43 -4.09
CA GLU A 107 -3.86 -7.09 -3.97
C GLU A 107 -4.63 -8.09 -3.11
N SER A 108 -4.37 -9.39 -3.30
CA SER A 108 -4.91 -10.46 -2.46
C SER A 108 -4.44 -10.32 -1.02
N PHE A 109 -3.15 -10.01 -0.80
CA PHE A 109 -2.63 -9.69 0.52
C PHE A 109 -3.39 -8.53 1.17
N TRP A 110 -3.63 -7.42 0.45
CA TRP A 110 -4.40 -6.30 1.00
C TRP A 110 -5.86 -6.64 1.28
N ALA A 111 -6.47 -7.52 0.47
CA ALA A 111 -7.83 -7.98 0.71
C ALA A 111 -7.91 -8.79 2.02
N VAL A 112 -6.98 -9.73 2.23
CA VAL A 112 -6.88 -10.52 3.46
C VAL A 112 -6.53 -9.63 4.66
N PHE A 113 -5.52 -8.77 4.54
CA PHE A 113 -5.07 -7.87 5.61
C PHE A 113 -6.20 -6.94 6.10
N LYS A 114 -6.97 -6.35 5.17
CA LYS A 114 -8.11 -5.51 5.54
C LYS A 114 -9.24 -6.30 6.18
N ARG A 115 -9.54 -7.51 5.69
CA ARG A 115 -10.54 -8.39 6.32
C ARG A 115 -10.11 -8.81 7.72
N GLY A 116 -8.83 -9.09 7.94
CA GLY A 116 -8.27 -9.35 9.26
C GLY A 116 -8.52 -8.19 10.22
N ILE A 117 -8.20 -6.95 9.81
CA ILE A 117 -8.47 -5.76 10.63
C ILE A 117 -9.96 -5.58 10.92
N VAL A 118 -10.84 -5.75 9.91
CA VAL A 118 -12.30 -5.63 10.11
C VAL A 118 -12.84 -6.73 11.01
N GLY A 119 -12.35 -7.97 10.86
CA GLY A 119 -12.73 -9.12 11.68
C GLY A 119 -12.25 -9.01 13.13
N SER A 120 -11.03 -8.51 13.36
CA SER A 120 -10.51 -8.25 14.71
C SER A 120 -11.26 -7.12 15.42
N ILE A 121 -11.74 -6.12 14.69
CA ILE A 121 -12.59 -5.05 15.25
C ILE A 121 -13.99 -5.57 15.63
N LEU A 122 -14.51 -6.59 14.94
CA LEU A 122 -15.78 -7.24 15.32
C LEU A 122 -15.66 -8.13 16.58
N LEU A 123 -14.47 -8.70 16.85
CA LEU A 123 -14.23 -9.48 18.06
C LEU A 123 -13.97 -8.62 19.32
N ALA A 124 -13.67 -7.33 19.15
CA ALA A 124 -13.37 -6.42 20.26
C ALA A 124 -14.61 -5.66 20.79
N GLN A 125 -15.83 -6.10 20.47
CA GLN A 125 -17.08 -5.49 20.97
C GLN A 125 -17.86 -6.34 21.99
N ASN A 126 -17.27 -7.43 22.51
CA ASN A 126 -17.80 -8.15 23.66
C ASN A 126 -16.74 -8.20 24.76
N THR A 127 -16.71 -7.18 25.61
CA THR A 127 -16.35 -7.24 27.04
C THR A 127 -16.66 -5.90 27.71
#